data_AF-A0A3B8VNU0-F1
#
_entry.id   AF-A0A3B8VNU0-F1
#
_cell.length_a   1.000
_cell.length_b   1.000
_cell.length_c   1.000
_cell.angle_alpha   90.00
_cell.angle_beta   90.00
_cell.angle_gamma   90.00
#
_symmetry.space_group_name_H-M   'P 1'
#
loop_
_entity.id
_entity.type
_entity.pdbx_description
1 polymer ?
#
loop_
_entity_poly.entity_id
_entity_poly.type
_entity_poly.pdbx_seq_one_letter_code
_entity_poly.pdbx_strand_id
1 'polypeptide(L)'
;MFRGWSWSPRIWGCRSTTCFRRSDRSNKTDSSPACNGKEIQSKDWQAKRAKELFFLLAYHGRPVTKDEIIAALWSEDDVTRAESGLKFNLLRARRALSQDSIAYEGGKYRLDPHSDFEFDVTRFGDLLRAADRLSEDAALKPRYIEQAVNLYSGDFLPEFYSELCEE
;
A
#
# COMPACT_ATOMS: atom_id res chain seq x y z
N MET A 1 0.76 19.09 -8.07
CA MET A 1 2.15 18.98 -8.59
C MET A 1 2.89 17.90 -7.80
N PHE A 2 2.66 16.60 -8.09
CA PHE A 2 3.34 15.48 -7.41
C PHE A 2 4.56 15.06 -8.22
N ARG A 3 5.70 15.73 -8.02
CA ARG A 3 6.96 15.36 -8.68
C ARG A 3 7.70 14.31 -7.86
N GLY A 4 7.99 13.17 -8.49
CA GLY A 4 9.15 12.31 -8.15
C GLY A 4 9.05 11.51 -6.86
N TRP A 5 8.34 10.37 -6.90
CA TRP A 5 8.41 9.37 -5.83
C TRP A 5 9.53 8.37 -6.14
N SER A 6 10.73 8.58 -5.60
CA SER A 6 11.79 7.57 -5.59
C SER A 6 11.54 6.58 -4.44
N TRP A 7 11.32 5.32 -4.77
CA TRP A 7 11.13 4.23 -3.82
C TRP A 7 12.45 3.94 -3.08
N SER A 8 12.49 4.14 -1.76
CA SER A 8 13.68 3.85 -0.95
C SER A 8 13.54 2.46 -0.27
N PRO A 9 14.45 1.49 -0.49
CA PRO A 9 14.27 0.09 -0.07
C PRO A 9 14.40 -0.20 1.44
N ARG A 10 14.52 0.81 2.31
CA ARG A 10 14.99 0.62 3.71
C ARG A 10 13.89 0.28 4.74
N ILE A 11 12.63 0.17 4.36
CA ILE A 11 11.52 0.31 5.32
C ILE A 11 11.08 -1.01 5.98
N TRP A 12 11.43 -2.19 5.46
CA TRP A 12 10.86 -3.45 5.96
C TRP A 12 11.93 -4.49 6.32
N GLY A 13 12.39 -4.44 7.58
CA GLY A 13 13.18 -5.51 8.18
C GLY A 13 12.31 -6.71 8.53
N CYS A 14 11.95 -7.52 7.54
CA CYS A 14 11.14 -8.72 7.73
C CYS A 14 11.93 -9.83 8.46
N ARG A 15 11.52 -10.15 9.69
CA ARG A 15 11.63 -11.50 10.25
C ARG A 15 10.27 -12.15 10.11
N SER A 16 10.00 -12.85 9.01
CA SER A 16 9.23 -14.09 9.03
C SER A 16 9.26 -14.72 7.66
N THR A 17 9.83 -15.92 7.64
CA THR A 17 9.92 -16.83 6.52
C THR A 17 8.61 -17.63 6.49
N THR A 18 8.02 -17.85 5.31
CA THR A 18 6.95 -18.86 4.99
C THR A 18 5.53 -18.53 5.53
N CYS A 19 4.38 -18.88 4.92
CA CYS A 19 4.03 -19.75 3.79
C CYS A 19 2.61 -19.44 3.25
N PHE A 20 2.49 -19.30 1.92
CA PHE A 20 1.40 -19.68 1.00
C PHE A 20 -0.07 -19.93 1.47
N ARG A 21 -1.03 -19.32 0.76
CA ARG A 21 -2.27 -19.99 0.33
C ARG A 21 -2.60 -19.70 -1.13
N ARG A 22 -2.72 -20.75 -1.94
CA ARG A 22 -3.30 -20.76 -3.31
C ARG A 22 -4.82 -20.91 -3.21
N SER A 23 -5.54 -19.96 -3.79
CA SER A 23 -6.92 -20.03 -4.32
C SER A 23 -7.43 -18.59 -4.32
N ASP A 24 -7.78 -17.91 -5.39
CA ASP A 24 -8.47 -18.37 -6.59
C ASP A 24 -8.07 -17.47 -7.77
N ARG A 25 -8.04 -18.07 -8.97
CA ARG A 25 -7.61 -17.40 -10.20
C ARG A 25 -8.84 -16.89 -10.92
N SER A 26 -9.28 -15.66 -10.63
CA SER A 26 -10.20 -14.92 -11.51
C SER A 26 -10.26 -13.44 -11.15
N ASN A 27 -9.81 -12.61 -12.10
CA ASN A 27 -10.03 -11.16 -12.15
C ASN A 27 -9.32 -10.29 -11.09
N LYS A 28 -7.99 -10.26 -11.11
CA LYS A 28 -7.19 -9.37 -10.24
C LYS A 28 -6.69 -8.15 -11.01
N THR A 29 -7.55 -7.17 -11.26
CA THR A 29 -7.18 -5.87 -11.86
C THR A 29 -6.83 -4.81 -10.82
N ASP A 30 -6.67 -5.18 -9.54
CA ASP A 30 -6.52 -4.23 -8.45
C ASP A 30 -5.45 -4.73 -7.47
N SER A 31 -4.36 -3.97 -7.31
CA SER A 31 -3.34 -4.12 -6.28
C SER A 31 -3.99 -3.94 -4.90
N SER A 32 -4.71 -4.97 -4.46
CA SER A 32 -5.54 -4.93 -3.26
C SER A 32 -4.70 -5.34 -2.06
N PRO A 33 -4.51 -4.46 -1.06
CA PRO A 33 -3.87 -4.85 0.19
C PRO A 33 -4.75 -5.86 0.93
N ALA A 34 -4.13 -6.77 1.67
CA ALA A 34 -4.84 -7.64 2.62
C ALA A 34 -4.57 -7.18 4.05
N CYS A 35 -5.58 -7.28 4.91
CA CYS A 35 -5.46 -7.04 6.36
C CYS A 35 -6.08 -8.22 7.09
N ASN A 36 -5.34 -8.83 8.02
CA ASN A 36 -5.79 -10.02 8.78
C ASN A 36 -6.25 -11.17 7.87
N GLY A 37 -5.53 -11.42 6.77
CA GLY A 37 -5.85 -12.46 5.80
C GLY A 37 -7.08 -12.21 4.92
N LYS A 38 -7.72 -11.03 5.04
CA LYS A 38 -8.83 -10.62 4.18
C LYS A 38 -8.35 -9.61 3.13
N GLU A 39 -8.56 -9.94 1.86
CA GLU A 39 -8.32 -9.01 0.76
C GLU A 39 -9.31 -7.84 0.81
N ILE A 40 -8.79 -6.62 0.69
CA ILE A 40 -9.57 -5.38 0.74
C ILE A 40 -9.75 -4.87 -0.68
N GLN A 41 -10.99 -4.93 -1.16
CA GLN A 41 -11.35 -4.51 -2.51
C GLN A 41 -11.49 -2.99 -2.56
N SER A 42 -11.32 -2.36 -3.74
CA SER A 42 -11.50 -0.91 -3.88
C SER A 42 -12.84 -0.38 -3.36
N LYS A 43 -13.91 -1.17 -3.50
CA LYS A 43 -15.25 -0.84 -2.98
C LYS A 43 -15.32 -0.73 -1.44
N ASP A 44 -14.44 -1.43 -0.72
CA ASP A 44 -14.46 -1.48 0.74
C ASP A 44 -14.00 -0.16 1.36
N TRP A 45 -13.15 0.59 0.66
CA TRP A 45 -12.66 1.91 1.07
C TRP A 45 -13.76 2.97 1.09
N GLN A 46 -14.73 2.86 0.17
CA GLN A 46 -15.87 3.78 0.01
C GLN A 46 -15.50 5.26 -0.28
N ALA A 47 -14.22 5.62 -0.21
CA ALA A 47 -13.69 6.95 -0.51
C ALA A 47 -12.26 6.83 -1.04
N LYS A 48 -12.00 7.45 -2.20
CA LYS A 48 -10.67 7.50 -2.86
C LYS A 48 -9.59 8.03 -1.90
N ARG A 49 -9.90 9.11 -1.18
CA ARG A 49 -8.99 9.73 -0.18
C ARG A 49 -8.68 8.81 1.02
N ALA A 50 -9.56 7.87 1.38
CA ALA A 50 -9.27 6.91 2.45
C ALA A 50 -8.21 5.90 2.04
N LYS A 51 -8.25 5.45 0.77
CA LYS A 51 -7.23 4.57 0.18
C LYS A 51 -5.88 5.30 0.10
N GLU A 52 -5.83 6.55 -0.36
CA GLU A 52 -4.59 7.35 -0.39
C GLU A 52 -3.97 7.53 1.00
N LEU A 53 -4.80 7.85 2.00
CA LEU A 53 -4.35 8.01 3.36
C LEU A 53 -3.64 6.75 3.88
N PHE A 54 -4.22 5.58 3.61
CA PHE A 54 -3.59 4.31 3.95
C PHE A 54 -2.24 4.12 3.25
N PHE A 55 -2.18 4.33 1.92
CA PHE A 55 -0.93 4.18 1.17
C PHE A 55 0.14 5.19 1.58
N LEU A 56 -0.25 6.41 1.94
CA LEU A 56 0.67 7.42 2.47
C LEU A 56 1.31 6.96 3.78
N LEU A 57 0.50 6.43 4.71
CA LEU A 57 1.02 5.91 5.98
C LEU A 57 1.88 4.66 5.77
N ALA A 58 1.49 3.76 4.86
CA ALA A 58 2.27 2.58 4.47
C ALA A 58 3.62 2.97 3.88
N TYR A 59 3.64 3.95 2.97
CA TYR A 59 4.85 4.45 2.31
C TYR A 59 5.84 5.05 3.31
N HIS A 60 5.34 5.86 4.24
CA HIS A 60 6.21 6.48 5.24
C HIS A 60 6.81 5.46 6.22
N GLY A 61 6.06 4.40 6.57
CA GLY A 61 6.51 3.38 7.53
C GLY A 61 6.89 3.93 8.92
N ARG A 62 6.49 5.17 9.21
CA ARG A 62 6.78 5.90 10.46
C ARG A 62 5.54 6.68 10.91
N PRO A 63 5.49 7.14 12.16
CA PRO A 63 4.49 8.12 12.58
C PRO A 63 4.57 9.41 11.75
N VAL A 64 3.42 9.85 11.25
CA VAL A 64 3.23 11.05 10.41
C VAL A 64 2.28 12.01 11.12
N THR A 65 2.63 13.29 11.16
CA THR A 65 1.79 14.32 11.79
C THR A 65 0.53 14.59 10.99
N LYS A 66 -0.50 15.14 11.66
CA LYS A 66 -1.71 15.63 11.02
C LYS A 66 -1.40 16.60 9.87
N ASP A 67 -0.47 17.52 10.11
CA ASP A 67 -0.15 18.60 9.16
C ASP A 67 0.58 18.06 7.93
N GLU A 68 1.50 17.09 8.09
CA GLU A 68 2.12 16.38 6.96
C GLU A 68 1.07 15.66 6.10
N ILE A 69 0.08 15.01 6.72
CA ILE A 69 -0.99 14.32 6.00
C ILE A 69 -1.88 15.31 5.25
N ILE A 70 -2.28 16.40 5.90
CA ILE A 70 -3.10 17.45 5.30
C ILE A 70 -2.36 18.10 4.13
N ALA A 71 -1.09 18.45 4.30
CA ALA A 71 -0.28 19.03 3.24
C ALA A 71 -0.14 18.09 2.03
N ALA A 72 -0.12 16.78 2.25
CA ALA A 72 0.01 15.80 1.18
C ALA A 72 -1.30 15.51 0.42
N LEU A 73 -2.43 15.45 1.11
CA LEU A 73 -3.71 15.00 0.52
C LEU A 73 -4.72 16.14 0.29
N TRP A 74 -4.62 17.24 1.02
CA TRP A 74 -5.58 18.35 1.01
C TRP A 74 -4.86 19.70 0.91
N SER A 75 -3.83 19.80 0.06
CA SER A 75 -3.00 21.01 -0.08
C SER A 75 -3.78 22.28 -0.48
N GLU A 76 -4.87 22.10 -1.21
CA GLU A 76 -5.71 23.20 -1.74
C GLU A 76 -6.89 23.56 -0.83
N ASP A 77 -7.17 22.74 0.20
CA ASP A 77 -8.29 22.97 1.10
C ASP A 77 -7.90 23.94 2.23
N ASP A 78 -8.88 24.69 2.72
CA ASP A 78 -8.72 25.40 3.99
C ASP A 78 -8.55 24.42 5.16
N VAL A 79 -7.93 24.90 6.24
CA VAL A 79 -7.60 24.06 7.41
C VAL A 79 -8.81 23.34 7.98
N THR A 80 -9.97 24.00 8.05
CA THR A 80 -11.18 23.42 8.67
C THR A 80 -11.74 22.29 7.81
N ARG A 81 -11.78 22.50 6.48
CA ARG A 81 -12.20 21.48 5.52
C ARG A 81 -11.22 20.31 5.50
N ALA A 82 -9.92 20.56 5.46
CA ALA A 82 -8.89 19.53 5.44
C ALA A 82 -8.92 18.64 6.70
N GLU A 83 -9.06 19.24 7.89
CA GLU A 83 -9.19 18.48 9.14
C GLU A 83 -10.45 17.61 9.17
N SER A 84 -11.56 18.14 8.65
CA SER A 84 -12.82 17.39 8.55
C SER A 84 -12.69 16.23 7.57
N GLY A 85 -12.04 16.48 6.43
CA GLY A 85 -11.69 15.47 5.43
C GLY A 85 -10.83 14.36 6.01
N LEU A 86 -9.78 14.71 6.77
CA LEU A 86 -8.92 13.75 7.44
C LEU A 86 -9.70 12.86 8.42
N LYS A 87 -10.52 13.45 9.30
CA LYS A 87 -11.35 12.70 10.26
C LYS A 87 -12.30 11.71 9.55
N PHE A 88 -12.97 12.16 8.49
CA PHE A 88 -13.88 11.33 7.71
C PHE A 88 -13.15 10.16 7.02
N ASN A 89 -12.01 10.43 6.39
CA ASN A 89 -11.26 9.41 5.66
C ASN A 89 -10.54 8.42 6.58
N LEU A 90 -10.07 8.84 7.75
CA LEU A 90 -9.60 7.92 8.81
C LEU A 90 -10.68 6.93 9.23
N LEU A 91 -11.91 7.41 9.44
CA LEU A 91 -13.03 6.55 9.80
C LEU A 91 -13.32 5.52 8.71
N ARG A 92 -13.29 5.94 7.43
CA ARG A 92 -13.51 5.04 6.29
C ARG A 92 -12.38 4.02 6.15
N ALA A 93 -11.13 4.44 6.25
CA ALA A 93 -9.98 3.54 6.18
C ALA A 93 -10.04 2.47 7.28
N ARG A 94 -10.30 2.86 8.53
CA ARG A 94 -10.47 1.91 9.65
C ARG A 94 -11.63 0.93 9.47
N ARG A 95 -12.68 1.32 8.75
CA ARG A 95 -13.81 0.43 8.43
C ARG A 95 -13.46 -0.57 7.32
N ALA A 96 -12.66 -0.15 6.34
CA ALA A 96 -12.21 -1.01 5.24
C ALA A 96 -11.19 -2.05 5.72
N LEU A 97 -10.29 -1.62 6.61
CA LEU A 97 -9.22 -2.43 7.20
C LEU A 97 -9.74 -3.12 8.49
N SER A 98 -9.37 -2.57 9.63
CA SER A 98 -9.80 -2.91 10.99
C SER A 98 -9.74 -1.64 11.85
N GLN A 99 -10.45 -1.59 12.97
CA GLN A 99 -10.50 -0.38 13.80
C GLN A 99 -9.12 0.06 14.32
N ASP A 100 -8.23 -0.90 14.59
CA ASP A 100 -6.91 -0.68 15.18
C ASP A 100 -5.79 -0.57 14.14
N SER A 101 -6.10 -0.75 12.85
CA SER A 101 -5.16 -0.66 11.71
C SER A 101 -4.36 0.65 11.63
N ILE A 102 -4.92 1.75 12.14
CA ILE A 102 -4.31 3.08 12.14
C ILE A 102 -4.30 3.62 13.57
N ALA A 103 -3.12 3.62 14.19
CA ALA A 103 -2.92 4.15 15.53
C ALA A 103 -2.72 5.67 15.51
N TYR A 104 -3.14 6.33 16.59
CA TYR A 104 -2.87 7.76 16.82
C TYR A 104 -2.19 7.92 18.18
N GLU A 105 -0.93 8.33 18.18
CA GLU A 105 -0.09 8.47 19.37
C GLU A 105 0.74 9.75 19.27
N GLY A 106 0.73 10.58 20.32
CA GLY A 106 1.57 11.78 20.39
C GLY A 106 1.37 12.78 19.25
N GLY A 107 0.13 12.95 18.76
CA GLY A 107 -0.17 13.86 17.66
C GLY A 107 0.10 13.32 16.26
N LYS A 108 0.49 12.04 16.15
CA LYS A 108 0.91 11.40 14.90
C LYS A 108 0.09 10.16 14.62
N TYR A 109 -0.10 9.88 13.34
CA TYR A 109 -0.75 8.68 12.81
C TYR A 109 0.29 7.72 12.28
N ARG A 110 0.11 6.42 12.52
CA ARG A 110 0.90 5.35 11.88
C ARG A 110 -0.01 4.17 11.55
N LEU A 111 0.39 3.36 10.56
CA LEU A 111 -0.14 2.01 10.48
C LEU A 111 0.34 1.23 11.70
N ASP A 112 -0.58 0.47 12.30
CA ASP A 112 -0.25 -0.36 13.44
C ASP A 112 0.73 -1.48 13.04
N PRO A 113 1.92 -1.57 13.65
CA PRO A 113 2.90 -2.61 13.34
C PRO A 113 2.43 -4.04 13.67
N HIS A 114 1.42 -4.18 14.53
CA HIS A 114 0.85 -5.48 14.89
C HIS A 114 -0.22 -5.95 13.92
N SER A 115 -0.67 -5.08 13.02
CA SER A 115 -1.62 -5.43 11.97
C SER A 115 -0.91 -6.19 10.85
N ASP A 116 -1.48 -7.33 10.46
CA ASP A 116 -0.94 -8.20 9.42
C ASP A 116 -1.30 -7.65 8.03
N PHE A 117 -0.52 -6.66 7.56
CA PHE A 117 -0.66 -6.08 6.23
C PHE A 117 0.24 -6.80 5.22
N GLU A 118 -0.38 -7.39 4.21
CA GLU A 118 0.34 -7.93 3.06
C GLU A 118 0.17 -7.03 1.84
N PHE A 119 1.31 -6.65 1.25
CA PHE A 119 1.37 -5.89 0.01
C PHE A 119 1.98 -6.76 -1.10
N ASP A 120 1.42 -6.68 -2.31
CA ASP A 120 1.94 -7.32 -3.51
C ASP A 120 3.40 -6.91 -3.81
N VAL A 121 3.75 -5.64 -3.55
CA VAL A 121 5.11 -5.11 -3.75
C VAL A 121 6.15 -5.76 -2.84
N THR A 122 5.77 -6.15 -1.62
CA THR A 122 6.67 -6.87 -0.71
C THR A 122 7.05 -8.21 -1.33
N ARG A 123 6.03 -8.95 -1.81
CA ARG A 123 6.20 -10.23 -2.47
C ARG A 123 6.98 -10.11 -3.79
N PHE A 124 6.74 -9.05 -4.56
CA PHE A 124 7.50 -8.73 -5.76
C PHE A 124 8.99 -8.57 -5.44
N GLY A 125 9.33 -7.77 -4.42
CA GLY A 125 10.70 -7.57 -3.98
C GLY A 125 11.38 -8.85 -3.47
N ASP A 126 10.64 -9.70 -2.75
CA ASP A 126 11.15 -11.00 -2.28
C ASP A 126 11.49 -11.95 -3.44
N LEU A 127 10.63 -12.00 -4.47
CA LEU A 127 10.87 -12.81 -5.66
C LEU A 127 12.12 -12.33 -6.42
N LEU A 128 12.32 -11.02 -6.56
CA LEU A 128 13.52 -10.48 -7.18
C LEU A 128 14.79 -10.75 -6.35
N ARG A 129 14.72 -10.60 -5.02
CA ARG A 129 15.84 -10.95 -4.13
C ARG A 129 16.17 -12.45 -4.20
N ALA A 130 15.17 -13.31 -4.29
CA ALA A 130 15.36 -14.75 -4.48
C ALA A 130 16.04 -15.05 -5.84
N ALA A 131 15.57 -14.40 -6.91
CA ALA A 131 16.15 -14.52 -8.24
C ALA A 131 17.62 -14.06 -8.29
N ASP A 132 17.97 -13.02 -7.54
CA ASP A 132 19.33 -12.48 -7.47
C ASP A 132 20.30 -13.40 -6.71
N ARG A 133 19.85 -13.96 -5.57
CA ARG A 133 20.64 -14.94 -4.80
C ARG A 133 20.90 -16.24 -5.55
N LEU A 134 20.05 -16.61 -6.50
CA LEU A 134 20.17 -17.82 -7.32
C LEU A 134 21.11 -17.64 -8.53
N SER A 135 22.07 -16.71 -8.45
CA SER A 135 22.99 -16.38 -9.54
C SER A 135 23.74 -17.58 -10.17
N GLU A 136 23.84 -18.72 -9.47
CA GLU A 136 24.46 -19.95 -9.97
C GLU A 136 23.47 -21.02 -10.49
N ASP A 137 22.19 -20.96 -10.12
CA ASP A 137 21.17 -21.94 -10.53
C ASP A 137 20.26 -21.35 -11.62
N ALA A 138 20.80 -21.33 -12.84
CA ALA A 138 20.21 -20.68 -14.01
C ALA A 138 18.79 -21.18 -14.35
N ALA A 139 18.39 -22.37 -13.89
CA ALA A 139 17.08 -22.95 -14.18
C ALA A 139 15.93 -22.35 -13.35
N LEU A 140 16.20 -21.86 -12.14
CA LEU A 140 15.16 -21.36 -11.24
C LEU A 140 14.94 -19.84 -11.36
N LYS A 141 15.98 -19.09 -11.74
CA LYS A 141 15.93 -17.63 -11.87
C LYS A 141 14.79 -17.13 -12.77
N PRO A 142 14.54 -17.67 -13.98
CA PRO A 142 13.43 -17.23 -14.83
C PRO A 142 12.06 -17.42 -14.17
N ARG A 143 11.88 -18.49 -13.37
CA ARG A 143 10.62 -18.77 -12.68
C ARG A 143 10.29 -17.72 -11.62
N TYR A 144 11.28 -17.27 -10.86
CA TYR A 144 11.08 -16.22 -9.86
C TYR A 144 10.75 -14.87 -10.52
N ILE A 145 11.41 -14.55 -11.63
CA ILE A 145 11.14 -13.32 -12.39
C ILE A 145 9.73 -13.36 -12.99
N GLU A 146 9.34 -14.47 -13.62
CA GLU A 146 7.99 -14.65 -14.17
C GLU A 146 6.92 -14.52 -13.07
N GLN A 147 7.15 -15.10 -11.88
CA GLN A 147 6.26 -14.92 -10.74
C GLN A 147 6.17 -13.45 -10.31
N ALA A 148 7.28 -12.71 -10.30
CA ALA A 148 7.28 -11.30 -9.94
C ALA A 148 6.49 -10.47 -10.96
N VAL A 149 6.72 -10.67 -12.26
CA VAL A 149 5.97 -10.00 -13.33
C VAL A 149 4.48 -10.30 -13.24
N ASN A 150 4.09 -11.55 -12.94
CA ASN A 150 2.69 -11.95 -12.79
C ASN A 150 2.00 -11.34 -11.55
N LEU A 151 2.74 -10.78 -10.59
CA LEU A 151 2.13 -9.98 -9.50
C LEU A 151 1.70 -8.60 -9.98
N TYR A 152 2.30 -8.09 -11.05
CA TYR A 152 1.93 -6.82 -11.65
C TYR A 152 0.78 -7.04 -12.64
N SER A 153 -0.45 -6.98 -12.15
CA SER A 153 -1.65 -7.29 -12.93
C SER A 153 -2.46 -6.05 -13.38
N GLY A 154 -1.86 -4.87 -13.31
CA GLY A 154 -2.43 -3.60 -13.72
C GLY A 154 -1.58 -2.43 -13.23
N ASP A 155 -1.96 -1.22 -13.61
CA ASP A 155 -1.29 -0.02 -13.09
C ASP A 155 -1.51 0.09 -11.58
N PHE A 156 -0.51 0.61 -10.87
CA PHE A 156 -0.60 0.81 -9.43
C PHE A 156 -1.55 1.96 -9.13
N LEU A 157 -2.72 1.71 -8.53
CA LEU A 157 -3.71 2.76 -8.23
C LEU A 157 -4.25 3.44 -9.52
N PRO A 158 -4.83 2.68 -10.47
CA PRO A 158 -5.25 3.20 -11.78
C PRO A 158 -6.32 4.29 -11.67
N GLU A 159 -7.18 4.23 -10.65
CA GLU A 159 -8.21 5.23 -10.37
C GLU A 159 -7.65 6.60 -9.93
N PHE A 160 -6.33 6.69 -9.76
CA PHE A 160 -5.60 7.90 -9.41
C PHE A 160 -4.86 8.51 -10.59
N TYR A 161 -4.66 7.76 -11.68
CA TYR A 161 -4.00 8.23 -12.91
C TYR A 161 -4.96 8.80 -13.96
N SER A 162 -6.28 8.82 -13.71
CA SER A 162 -7.28 9.27 -14.70
C SER A 162 -7.16 10.73 -15.16
N GLU A 163 -6.28 11.53 -14.55
CA GLU A 163 -5.98 12.92 -14.95
C GLU A 163 -4.64 13.05 -15.70
N LEU A 164 -3.90 11.96 -15.91
CA LEU A 164 -2.53 11.98 -16.48
C LEU A 164 -2.46 11.50 -17.94
N CYS A 165 -3.61 11.20 -18.56
CA CYS A 165 -3.70 10.78 -19.97
C CYS A 165 -4.56 11.74 -20.80
N GLU A 166 -4.38 13.06 -20.60
CA GLU A 166 -4.70 14.07 -21.61
C GLU A 166 -3.39 14.74 -22.05
N GLU A 167 -2.63 14.07 -22.90
CA GLU A 167 -1.65 14.69 -23.81
C GLU A 167 -1.79 14.08 -25.22
#